data_AF-A0A0P7YND5-F1
#
_entry.id   AF-A0A0P7YND5-F1
#
_cell.length_a   1.000
_cell.length_b   1.000
_cell.length_c   1.000
_cell.angle_alpha   90.00
_cell.angle_beta   90.00
_cell.angle_gamma   90.00
#
_symmetry.space_group_name_H-M   'P 1'
#
loop_
_entity.id
_entity.type
_entity.pdbx_description
1 polymer ?
#
loop_
_entity_poly.entity_id
_entity_poly.type
_entity_poly.pdbx_seq_one_letter_code
_entity_poly.pdbx_strand_id
1 'polypeptide(L)'
;MVRELFLTLSAPAIPYYRFNVTATSNFSLALNGLTADADVQLLNSAGVIIQRSTASGTNPESITRTLTAGTYYARVHPFSGSTNYNLTLSASAIPTIPDNAGNT
;
A
#
# COMPACT_ATOMS: atom_id res chain seq x y z
N MET A 1 -14.76 0.01 1.39
CA MET A 1 -14.93 1.34 0.75
C MET A 1 -14.17 1.31 -0.55
N VAL A 2 -14.87 1.20 -1.68
CA VAL A 2 -14.26 1.34 -3.02
C VAL A 2 -14.42 2.80 -3.42
N ARG A 3 -13.32 3.51 -3.63
CA ARG A 3 -13.30 4.86 -4.23
C ARG A 3 -12.46 4.77 -5.49
N GLU A 4 -13.10 4.93 -6.64
CA GLU A 4 -12.38 5.19 -7.90
C GLU A 4 -11.91 6.65 -7.88
N LEU A 5 -10.62 6.87 -8.14
CA LEU A 5 -9.98 8.18 -8.12
C LEU A 5 -9.28 8.41 -9.46
N PHE A 6 -9.90 9.21 -10.33
CA PHE A 6 -9.25 9.73 -11.54
C PHE A 6 -8.59 11.07 -11.20
N LEU A 7 -7.25 11.10 -11.10
CA LEU A 7 -6.48 12.33 -10.96
C LEU A 7 -5.50 12.42 -12.14
N THR A 8 -5.62 13.44 -12.97
CA THR A 8 -4.59 13.86 -13.92
C THR A 8 -3.56 14.71 -13.17
N LEU A 9 -2.38 14.14 -12.86
CA LEU A 9 -1.32 14.85 -12.15
C LEU A 9 -0.33 15.49 -13.16
N SER A 10 -0.27 16.82 -13.21
CA SER A 10 0.69 17.59 -14.01
C SER A 10 1.94 17.98 -13.19
N ALA A 11 2.74 17.00 -12.76
CA ALA A 11 4.06 17.21 -12.17
C ALA A 11 4.90 15.92 -12.24
N PRO A 12 6.25 15.98 -12.22
CA PRO A 12 7.12 14.80 -12.05
C PRO A 12 7.05 14.23 -10.62
N ALA A 13 5.92 14.40 -9.94
CA ALA A 13 5.72 13.99 -8.56
C ALA A 13 5.41 12.50 -8.52
N ILE A 14 6.26 11.76 -7.81
CA ILE A 14 6.06 10.35 -7.52
C ILE A 14 4.74 10.22 -6.74
N PRO A 15 3.77 9.40 -7.18
CA PRO A 15 2.46 9.32 -6.56
C PRO A 15 2.52 8.68 -5.17
N TYR A 16 1.90 9.35 -4.19
CA TYR A 16 1.70 8.86 -2.83
C TYR A 16 0.21 8.62 -2.58
N TYR A 17 -0.12 7.41 -2.17
CA TYR A 17 -1.47 6.99 -1.80
C TYR A 17 -1.55 6.90 -0.29
N ARG A 18 -2.19 7.89 0.33
CA ARG A 18 -2.41 7.92 1.78
C ARG A 18 -3.64 7.09 2.15
N PHE A 19 -3.52 6.25 3.18
CA PHE A 19 -4.63 5.51 3.75
C PHE A 19 -4.52 5.43 5.28
N ASN A 20 -5.64 5.17 5.94
CA ASN A 20 -5.72 5.01 7.38
C ASN A 20 -6.19 3.61 7.73
N VAL A 21 -5.47 2.97 8.64
CA VAL A 21 -5.82 1.70 9.26
C VAL A 21 -6.41 2.01 10.63
N THR A 22 -7.64 1.59 10.92
CA THR A 22 -8.34 1.94 12.18
C THR A 22 -8.20 0.89 13.27
N ALA A 23 -7.82 -0.33 12.91
CA ALA A 23 -7.55 -1.44 13.81
C ALA A 23 -6.43 -2.30 13.21
N THR A 24 -5.74 -3.11 14.03
CA THR A 24 -4.70 -4.01 13.53
C THR A 24 -5.25 -4.85 12.37
N SER A 25 -4.62 -4.75 11.20
CA SER A 25 -5.15 -5.28 9.95
C SER A 25 -4.07 -6.02 9.17
N ASN A 26 -4.48 -7.07 8.46
CA ASN A 26 -3.68 -7.67 7.40
C ASN A 26 -3.79 -6.79 6.16
N PHE A 27 -2.69 -6.12 5.81
CA PHE A 27 -2.57 -5.25 4.65
C PHE A 27 -1.95 -6.01 3.48
N SER A 28 -2.48 -5.75 2.28
CA SER A 28 -1.88 -6.15 1.02
C SER A 28 -1.87 -5.00 0.01
N LEU A 29 -0.81 -4.98 -0.80
CA LEU A 29 -0.62 -4.09 -1.93
C LEU A 29 -0.20 -4.93 -3.12
N ALA A 30 -0.79 -4.66 -4.28
CA ALA A 30 -0.38 -5.26 -5.54
C ALA A 30 -0.28 -4.18 -6.63
N LEU A 31 0.82 -4.21 -7.40
CA LEU A 31 1.02 -3.40 -8.60
C LEU A 31 1.12 -4.33 -9.80
N ASN A 32 0.25 -4.15 -10.80
CA ASN A 32 0.19 -4.99 -11.99
C ASN A 32 0.03 -4.16 -13.26
N GLY A 33 0.18 -4.78 -14.43
CA GLY A 33 -0.05 -4.12 -15.72
C GLY A 33 1.05 -3.11 -16.09
N LEU A 34 2.26 -3.32 -15.56
CA LEU A 34 3.43 -2.51 -15.86
C LEU A 34 3.81 -2.61 -17.33
N THR A 35 4.06 -1.46 -17.94
CA THR A 35 4.64 -1.32 -19.29
C THR A 35 6.10 -0.88 -19.25
N ALA A 36 6.59 -0.45 -18.08
CA ALA A 36 8.00 -0.18 -17.77
C ALA A 36 8.25 -0.44 -16.27
N ASP A 37 9.51 -0.40 -15.84
CA ASP A 37 9.91 -0.83 -14.50
C ASP A 37 9.50 0.18 -13.42
N ALA A 38 8.82 -0.29 -12.38
CA ALA A 38 8.46 0.50 -11.22
C ALA A 38 8.36 -0.35 -9.95
N ASP A 39 8.94 0.18 -8.88
CA ASP A 39 8.94 -0.41 -7.55
C ASP A 39 7.75 0.09 -6.72
N VAL A 40 7.47 -0.59 -5.61
CA VAL A 40 6.52 -0.10 -4.59
C VAL A 40 7.12 -0.06 -3.21
N GLN A 41 6.73 0.96 -2.45
CA GLN A 41 7.17 1.17 -1.08
C GLN A 41 5.97 1.47 -0.18
N LEU A 42 5.98 0.87 0.99
CA LEU A 42 5.06 1.15 2.08
C LEU A 42 5.79 1.98 3.14
N LEU A 43 5.20 3.12 3.50
CA LEU A 43 5.77 4.08 4.44
C LEU A 43 4.82 4.29 5.63
N ASN A 44 5.39 4.54 6.81
CA ASN A 44 4.62 4.95 7.99
C ASN A 44 4.31 6.47 7.97
N SER A 45 3.64 6.95 9.01
CA SER A 45 3.25 8.37 9.15
C SER A 45 4.42 9.36 9.16
N ALA A 46 5.61 8.91 9.57
CA ALA A 46 6.83 9.72 9.56
C ALA A 46 7.55 9.72 8.20
N GLY A 47 6.99 9.04 7.18
CA GLY A 47 7.61 8.90 5.86
C GLY A 47 8.76 7.90 5.83
N VAL A 48 8.91 7.05 6.85
CA VAL A 48 9.92 5.99 6.87
C VAL A 48 9.40 4.78 6.09
N ILE A 49 10.20 4.27 5.16
CA ILE A 49 9.90 3.04 4.42
C ILE A 49 9.95 1.86 5.39
N ILE A 50 8.82 1.20 5.58
CA ILE A 50 8.68 0.01 6.43
C ILE A 50 8.68 -1.30 5.63
N GLN A 51 8.43 -1.23 4.32
CA GLN A 51 8.56 -2.36 3.40
C GLN A 51 8.68 -1.87 1.95
N ARG A 52 9.29 -2.66 1.07
CA ARG A 52 9.37 -2.40 -0.36
C ARG A 52 9.33 -3.70 -1.16
N SER A 53 8.93 -3.61 -2.42
CA SER A 53 9.09 -4.65 -3.44
C SER A 53 9.72 -4.01 -4.67
N THR A 54 10.68 -4.73 -5.27
CA THR A 54 11.57 -4.24 -6.34
C THR A 54 11.82 -5.35 -7.37
N ALA A 55 10.76 -5.97 -7.87
CA ALA A 55 10.85 -7.00 -8.87
C ALA A 55 11.31 -6.38 -10.20
N SER A 56 12.31 -6.97 -10.84
CA SER A 56 12.91 -6.39 -12.04
C SER A 56 11.96 -6.32 -13.22
N GLY A 57 12.02 -5.26 -14.02
CA GLY A 57 11.33 -5.14 -15.29
C GLY A 57 9.83 -4.89 -15.10
N THR A 58 8.98 -5.58 -15.87
CA THR A 58 7.52 -5.41 -15.80
C THR A 58 6.85 -6.45 -14.89
N ASN A 59 7.63 -7.09 -14.03
CA ASN A 59 7.09 -8.09 -13.11
C ASN A 59 6.18 -7.41 -12.07
N PRO A 60 5.06 -8.05 -11.68
CA PRO A 60 4.21 -7.50 -10.64
C PRO A 60 4.92 -7.25 -9.32
N GLU A 61 4.54 -6.15 -8.65
CA GLU A 61 4.99 -5.87 -7.30
C GLU A 61 3.95 -6.29 -6.27
N SER A 62 4.39 -6.79 -5.11
CA SER A 62 3.50 -7.12 -4.02
C SER A 62 4.10 -6.88 -2.64
N ILE A 63 3.27 -6.41 -1.71
CA ILE A 63 3.61 -6.27 -0.30
C ILE A 63 2.46 -6.86 0.52
N THR A 64 2.79 -7.70 1.49
CA THR A 64 1.87 -8.10 2.57
C THR A 64 2.50 -7.77 3.91
N ARG A 65 1.70 -7.20 4.82
CA ARG A 65 2.16 -6.80 6.16
C ARG A 65 1.00 -6.69 7.15
N THR A 66 1.21 -7.06 8.41
CA THR A 66 0.30 -6.66 9.47
C THR A 66 0.60 -5.21 9.90
N LEU A 67 -0.41 -4.35 9.81
CA LEU A 67 -0.32 -2.94 10.22
C LEU A 67 -1.16 -2.71 11.47
N THR A 68 -0.62 -1.99 12.43
CA THR A 68 -1.40 -1.46 13.56
C THR A 68 -2.27 -0.30 13.09
N ALA A 69 -3.19 0.16 13.96
CA ALA A 69 -3.92 1.38 13.68
C ALA A 69 -2.95 2.56 13.46
N GLY A 70 -3.19 3.36 12.41
CA GLY A 70 -2.31 4.46 12.02
C GLY A 70 -2.50 4.91 10.58
N THR A 71 -1.83 6.01 10.24
CA THR A 71 -1.75 6.53 8.87
C THR A 71 -0.51 5.98 8.17
N TYR A 72 -0.70 5.53 6.94
CA TYR A 72 0.34 4.96 6.08
C TYR A 72 0.27 5.54 4.67
N TYR A 73 1.34 5.33 3.92
CA TYR A 73 1.45 5.75 2.54
C TYR A 73 1.99 4.61 1.68
N ALA A 74 1.36 4.37 0.53
CA ALA A 74 1.95 3.58 -0.54
C ALA A 74 2.56 4.53 -1.58
N ARG A 75 3.76 4.23 -2.03
CA ARG A 75 4.49 4.99 -3.05
C ARG A 75 4.83 4.05 -4.20
N VAL A 76 4.47 4.42 -5.42
CA VAL A 76 4.93 3.74 -6.65
C VAL A 76 6.10 4.55 -7.18
N HIS A 77 7.28 3.95 -7.26
CA HIS A 77 8.53 4.62 -7.63
C HIS A 77 9.02 4.08 -8.98
N PRO A 78 8.89 4.84 -10.08
CA PRO A 78 9.41 4.41 -11.38
C PRO A 78 10.92 4.14 -11.28
N PHE A 79 11.35 2.97 -11.71
CA PHE A 79 12.77 2.62 -11.79
C PHE A 79 13.33 2.96 -13.17
N SER A 80 12.59 2.64 -14.23
CA SER A 80 12.96 3.02 -15.60
C SER A 80 11.75 3.32 -16.47
N GLY A 81 11.84 4.42 -17.22
CA GLY A 81 10.77 4.86 -18.11
C GLY A 81 9.49 5.30 -17.38
N SER A 82 8.46 5.59 -18.17
CA SER A 82 7.12 5.84 -17.67
C SER A 82 6.28 4.59 -17.85
N THR A 83 5.50 4.23 -16.83
CA THR A 83 4.67 3.03 -16.86
C THR A 83 3.22 3.35 -16.52
N ASN A 84 2.30 2.72 -17.27
CA ASN A 84 0.93 2.54 -16.78
C ASN A 84 0.93 1.42 -15.74
N TYR A 85 -0.05 1.43 -14.83
CA TYR A 85 -0.18 0.38 -13.83
C TYR A 85 -1.59 0.36 -13.23
N ASN A 86 -1.91 -0.76 -12.59
CA ASN A 86 -3.05 -0.93 -11.71
C ASN A 86 -2.53 -1.15 -10.28
N LEU A 87 -2.88 -0.26 -9.36
CA LEU A 87 -2.54 -0.36 -7.96
C LEU A 87 -3.77 -0.77 -7.15
N THR A 88 -3.67 -1.89 -6.44
CA THR A 88 -4.71 -2.36 -5.51
C THR A 88 -4.18 -2.36 -4.09
N LEU A 89 -4.93 -1.76 -3.17
CA LEU A 89 -4.64 -1.73 -1.73
C LEU A 89 -5.81 -2.38 -0.98
N SER A 90 -5.50 -3.27 -0.04
CA SER A 90 -6.48 -3.88 0.86
C SER A 90 -5.95 -3.88 2.29
N ALA A 91 -6.85 -3.68 3.25
CA ALA A 91 -6.57 -3.84 4.68
C ALA A 91 -7.78 -4.50 5.33
N SER A 92 -7.60 -5.71 5.86
CA SER A 92 -8.64 -6.45 6.56
C SER A 92 -8.32 -6.50 8.05
N ALA A 93 -9.19 -5.90 8.86
CA ALA A 93 -9.04 -5.90 10.31
C ALA A 93 -8.98 -7.33 10.84
N ILE A 94 -8.01 -7.58 11.73
CA ILE A 94 -7.92 -8.81 12.50
C ILE A 94 -8.93 -8.67 13.65
N PRO A 95 -9.92 -9.56 13.77
CA PRO A 95 -10.86 -9.51 14.88
C PRO A 95 -10.09 -9.65 16.20
N THR A 96 -10.15 -8.63 17.06
CA THR A 96 -9.81 -8.81 18.46
C THR A 96 -11.00 -9.54 19.08
N ILE A 97 -10.88 -10.85 19.30
CA ILE A 97 -11.86 -11.56 20.12
C ILE A 97 -11.67 -11.04 21.54
N PRO A 98 -12.64 -10.32 22.14
CA PRO A 98 -12.59 -10.04 23.56
C PRO A 98 -12.71 -11.41 24.24
N ASP A 99 -11.69 -11.82 25.01
CA ASP A 99 -11.87 -12.94 25.90
C ASP A 99 -12.88 -12.50 26.97
N ASN A 100 -13.98 -13.23 27.07
CA ASN A 100 -14.97 -13.01 28.10
C ASN A 100 -14.43 -13.60 29.42
N ALA A 101 -13.26 -13.14 29.86
CA ALA A 101 -12.60 -13.56 31.08
C ALA A 101 -13.38 -12.99 32.27
N GLY A 102 -14.43 -13.73 32.61
CA GLY A 102 -15.15 -13.83 33.87
C GLY A 102 -14.95 -12.69 34.86
N ASN A 103 -15.97 -11.84 34.96
CA ASN A 103 -16.28 -11.16 36.22
C ASN A 103 -16.68 -12.24 37.24
N THR A 104 -15.75 -12.62 38.13
CA THR A 104 -16.05 -13.35 39.37
C THR A 104 -16.31 -12.36 40.50
#